data_AF-A0AAN5ICD2-F1
#
_entry.id   AF-A0AAN5ICD2-F1
#
_cell.length_a   1.000
_cell.length_b   1.000
_cell.length_c   1.000
_cell.angle_alpha   90.00
_cell.angle_beta   90.00
_cell.angle_gamma   90.00
#
_symmetry.space_group_name_H-M   'P 1'
#
loop_
_entity.id
_entity.type
_entity.pdbx_description
1 polymer ?
#
loop_
_entity_poly.entity_id
_entity_poly.type
_entity_poly.pdbx_seq_one_letter_code
_entity_poly.pdbx_strand_id
1 'polypeptide(L)'
;YSASRRHTIQVDYLPYMDDLSELINAKPHAWHSLALSDPKLAFAAAFAPYSSYFYRLRGPHAWEGARAAVLGIEDRIVQALDANAKGSCFNALKSQAVFELTLYIVFLVLLIAALIH
;
A
#
# COMPACT_ATOMS: atom_id res chain seq x y z
N TYR A 1 -2.08 24.73 -17.48
CA TYR A 1 -3.44 24.76 -18.06
C TYR A 1 -3.37 25.57 -19.36
N SER A 2 -3.63 24.98 -20.53
CA SER A 2 -3.45 25.65 -21.84
C SER A 2 -4.77 25.70 -22.60
N ALA A 3 -5.11 26.90 -23.09
CA ALA A 3 -6.29 27.20 -23.90
C ALA A 3 -6.11 26.70 -25.35
N SER A 4 -6.26 25.39 -25.57
CA SER A 4 -6.17 24.76 -26.90
C SER A 4 -7.47 24.01 -27.23
N ARG A 5 -7.94 24.15 -28.48
CA ARG A 5 -9.14 23.49 -29.04
C ARG A 5 -8.91 21.99 -29.31
N ARG A 6 -8.45 21.24 -28.30
CA ARG A 6 -8.09 19.82 -28.38
C ARG A 6 -9.22 18.96 -27.79
N HIS A 7 -10.08 18.44 -28.68
CA HIS A 7 -11.12 17.46 -28.34
C HIS A 7 -10.50 16.07 -28.14
N THR A 8 -9.69 15.90 -27.10
CA THR A 8 -9.18 14.59 -26.69
C THR A 8 -9.77 14.26 -25.33
N ILE A 9 -10.40 13.09 -25.23
CA ILE A 9 -11.00 12.54 -24.00
C ILE A 9 -9.90 12.15 -22.98
N GLN A 10 -8.62 12.34 -23.32
CA GLN A 10 -7.49 11.99 -22.47
C GLN A 10 -7.45 12.87 -21.22
N VAL A 11 -7.52 12.22 -20.06
CA VAL A 11 -7.38 12.82 -18.75
C VAL A 11 -6.45 11.95 -17.90
N ASP A 12 -5.78 12.57 -16.95
CA ASP A 12 -4.95 11.86 -15.98
C ASP A 12 -5.86 11.06 -15.04
N TYR A 13 -5.69 9.74 -15.02
CA TYR A 13 -6.61 8.82 -14.33
C TYR A 13 -6.74 9.08 -12.83
N LEU A 14 -5.61 9.26 -12.11
CA LEU A 14 -5.61 9.48 -10.66
C LEU A 14 -6.39 10.74 -10.24
N PRO A 15 -6.02 11.94 -10.70
CA PRO A 15 -6.73 13.16 -10.29
C PRO A 15 -8.19 13.15 -10.75
N TYR A 16 -8.47 12.61 -11.95
CA TYR A 16 -9.84 12.49 -12.44
C TYR A 16 -10.71 11.60 -11.54
N MET A 17 -10.18 10.45 -11.12
CA MET A 17 -10.90 9.53 -10.24
C MET A 17 -11.02 10.08 -8.81
N ASP A 18 -9.99 10.77 -8.31
CA ASP A 18 -10.04 11.43 -7.00
C ASP A 18 -11.14 12.51 -6.98
N ASP A 19 -11.22 13.36 -8.01
CA ASP A 19 -12.26 14.39 -8.13
C ASP A 19 -13.67 13.77 -8.18
N LEU A 20 -13.86 12.70 -8.97
CA LEU A 20 -15.14 11.98 -9.02
C LEU A 20 -15.51 11.35 -7.68
N SER A 21 -14.54 10.71 -7.02
CA SER A 21 -14.76 10.05 -5.73
C SER A 21 -15.06 11.04 -4.61
N GLU A 22 -14.60 12.28 -4.73
CA GLU A 22 -14.90 13.37 -3.81
C GLU A 22 -16.37 13.78 -3.90
N LEU A 23 -16.92 13.87 -5.12
CA LEU A 23 -18.35 14.19 -5.34
C LEU A 23 -19.30 13.20 -4.65
N ILE A 24 -18.89 11.93 -4.54
CA ILE A 24 -19.67 10.88 -3.90
C ILE A 24 -19.22 10.56 -2.47
N ASN A 25 -18.31 11.36 -1.88
CA ASN A 25 -17.74 11.13 -0.54
C ASN A 25 -17.06 9.76 -0.37
N ALA A 26 -16.48 9.19 -1.43
CA ALA A 26 -15.80 7.89 -1.45
C ALA A 26 -14.26 7.99 -1.58
N LYS A 27 -13.72 9.19 -1.77
CA LYS A 27 -12.27 9.44 -1.93
C LYS A 27 -11.45 8.79 -0.82
N PRO A 28 -10.48 7.90 -1.04
CA PRO A 28 -9.72 7.31 0.06
C PRO A 28 -8.99 8.38 0.89
N HIS A 29 -8.81 8.13 2.19
CA HIS A 29 -8.03 9.03 3.04
C HIS A 29 -6.56 9.05 2.58
N ALA A 30 -5.87 10.16 2.82
CA ALA A 30 -4.44 10.23 2.53
C ALA A 30 -3.67 9.19 3.37
N TRP A 31 -2.66 8.55 2.77
CA TRP A 31 -1.92 7.43 3.37
C TRP A 31 -1.43 7.71 4.80
N HIS A 32 -1.01 8.95 5.11
CA HIS A 32 -0.50 9.34 6.43
C HIS A 32 -1.57 9.29 7.52
N SER A 33 -2.83 9.56 7.18
CA SER A 33 -3.94 9.47 8.13
C SER A 33 -4.36 8.03 8.40
N LEU A 34 -4.15 7.12 7.43
CA LEU A 34 -4.34 5.69 7.65
C LEU A 34 -3.24 5.07 8.51
N ALA A 35 -2.06 5.68 8.58
CA ALA A 35 -0.91 5.09 9.29
C ALA A 35 -1.21 4.80 10.77
N LEU A 36 -2.08 5.60 11.40
CA LEU A 36 -2.49 5.42 12.79
C LEU A 36 -3.56 4.33 12.96
N SER A 37 -4.50 4.20 12.02
CA SER A 37 -5.60 3.24 12.12
C SER A 37 -5.25 1.86 11.55
N ASP A 38 -4.60 1.84 10.38
CA ASP A 38 -4.23 0.63 9.67
C ASP A 38 -2.89 0.83 8.93
N PRO A 39 -1.76 0.52 9.61
CA PRO A 39 -0.43 0.75 9.05
C PRO A 39 -0.14 -0.11 7.81
N LYS A 40 -0.76 -1.29 7.69
CA LYS A 40 -0.59 -2.15 6.50
C LYS A 40 -1.29 -1.54 5.29
N LEU A 41 -2.51 -1.05 5.49
CA LEU A 41 -3.26 -0.39 4.43
C LEU A 41 -2.65 0.96 4.06
N ALA A 42 -2.09 1.70 5.02
CA ALA A 42 -1.34 2.93 4.77
C ALA A 42 -0.12 2.69 3.89
N PHE A 43 0.64 1.63 4.18
CA PHE A 43 1.77 1.22 3.35
C PHE A 43 1.32 0.84 1.93
N ALA A 44 0.24 0.07 1.81
CA ALA A 44 -0.33 -0.26 0.50
C ALA A 44 -0.82 0.98 -0.25
N ALA A 45 -1.45 1.96 0.43
CA ALA A 45 -1.88 3.20 -0.20
C ALA A 45 -0.71 4.07 -0.69
N ALA A 46 0.48 3.93 -0.09
CA ALA A 46 1.67 4.68 -0.48
C ALA A 46 2.50 3.97 -1.58
N PHE A 47 2.63 2.65 -1.52
CA PHE A 47 3.59 1.90 -2.34
C PHE A 47 2.98 0.82 -3.23
N ALA A 48 1.76 0.35 -2.92
CA ALA A 48 1.10 -0.64 -3.76
C ALA A 48 0.54 0.03 -5.03
N PRO A 49 0.37 -0.72 -6.13
CA PRO A 49 -0.27 -0.20 -7.33
C PRO A 49 -1.68 0.31 -7.04
N TYR A 50 -1.97 1.50 -7.54
CA TYR A 50 -3.25 2.16 -7.32
C TYR A 50 -4.36 1.42 -8.09
N SER A 51 -5.34 0.88 -7.36
CA SER A 51 -6.44 0.07 -7.92
C SER A 51 -7.82 0.67 -7.66
N SER A 52 -8.83 0.22 -8.40
CA SER A 52 -10.22 0.65 -8.21
C SER A 52 -10.81 0.26 -6.85
N TYR A 53 -10.20 -0.70 -6.13
CA TYR A 53 -10.63 -1.12 -4.80
C TYR A 53 -10.47 -0.01 -3.75
N PHE A 54 -9.53 0.93 -3.92
CA PHE A 54 -9.32 2.03 -2.98
C PHE A 54 -10.54 2.95 -2.84
N TYR A 55 -11.27 3.18 -3.94
CA TYR A 55 -12.49 4.00 -3.94
C TYR A 55 -13.70 3.29 -3.33
N ARG A 56 -13.60 2.00 -2.99
CA ARG A 56 -14.64 1.23 -2.31
C ARG A 56 -14.29 0.91 -0.85
N LEU A 57 -13.21 1.49 -0.32
CA LEU A 57 -12.86 1.37 1.10
C LEU A 57 -13.79 2.17 2.00
N ARG A 58 -14.36 3.26 1.49
CA ARG A 58 -15.32 4.12 2.21
C ARG A 58 -16.32 4.76 1.25
N GLY A 59 -17.27 5.49 1.82
CA GLY A 59 -18.33 6.16 1.08
C GLY A 59 -19.60 5.32 0.99
N PRO A 60 -20.61 5.80 0.23
CA PRO A 60 -21.85 5.06 0.01
C PRO A 60 -21.53 3.79 -0.77
N HIS A 61 -22.04 2.64 -0.31
CA HIS A 61 -21.79 1.32 -0.90
C HIS A 61 -20.32 0.85 -0.81
N ALA A 62 -19.64 1.15 0.30
CA ALA A 62 -18.34 0.56 0.60
C ALA A 62 -18.39 -0.97 0.52
N TRP A 63 -17.34 -1.57 -0.03
CA TRP A 63 -17.24 -3.03 -0.16
C TRP A 63 -16.40 -3.59 0.98
N GLU A 64 -16.99 -4.47 1.79
CA GLU A 64 -16.32 -5.09 2.95
C GLU A 64 -15.02 -5.82 2.54
N GLY A 65 -14.99 -6.44 1.35
CA GLY A 65 -13.82 -7.12 0.81
C GLY A 65 -12.73 -6.20 0.24
N ALA A 66 -12.96 -4.89 0.14
CA ALA A 66 -12.04 -3.96 -0.52
C ALA A 66 -10.65 -3.97 0.15
N ARG A 67 -10.61 -4.01 1.48
CA ARG A 67 -9.36 -4.04 2.24
C ARG A 67 -8.52 -5.27 1.91
N ALA A 68 -9.14 -6.46 1.94
CA ALA A 68 -8.45 -7.71 1.61
C ALA A 68 -8.03 -7.73 0.13
N ALA A 69 -8.87 -7.19 -0.76
CA ALA A 69 -8.56 -7.09 -2.17
C ALA A 69 -7.32 -6.22 -2.41
N VAL A 70 -7.24 -5.03 -1.80
CA VAL A 70 -6.08 -4.12 -1.91
C VAL A 70 -4.79 -4.80 -1.45
N LEU A 71 -4.81 -5.38 -0.25
CA LEU A 71 -3.62 -6.01 0.32
C LEU A 71 -3.13 -7.22 -0.50
N GLY A 72 -4.04 -7.93 -1.16
CA GLY A 72 -3.72 -9.10 -1.99
C GLY A 72 -3.47 -8.79 -3.47
N ILE A 73 -3.36 -7.53 -3.90
CA ILE A 73 -3.13 -7.22 -5.33
C ILE A 73 -1.83 -7.85 -5.83
N GLU A 74 -0.73 -7.62 -5.11
CA GLU A 74 0.59 -8.08 -5.53
C GLU A 74 0.68 -9.61 -5.54
N ASP A 75 0.07 -10.26 -4.54
CA ASP A 75 -0.04 -11.72 -4.49
C ASP A 75 -0.78 -12.25 -5.73
N ARG A 76 -1.88 -11.62 -6.15
CA ARG A 76 -2.62 -12.04 -7.35
C ARG A 76 -1.83 -11.81 -8.64
N ILE A 77 -1.08 -10.71 -8.73
CA ILE A 77 -0.23 -10.42 -9.90
C ILE A 77 0.85 -11.51 -10.04
N VAL A 78 1.50 -11.87 -8.93
CA VAL A 78 2.56 -12.88 -8.93
C VAL A 78 2.00 -14.29 -9.12
N GLN A 79 0.87 -14.61 -8.49
CA GLN A 79 0.20 -15.91 -8.65
C GLN A 79 -0.28 -16.19 -10.07
N ALA A 80 -0.55 -15.14 -10.86
CA ALA A 80 -0.88 -15.29 -12.27
C ALA A 80 0.30 -15.85 -13.09
N LEU A 81 1.54 -15.69 -12.61
CA LEU A 81 2.75 -16.19 -13.25
C LEU A 81 3.20 -17.53 -12.65
N ASP A 82 3.10 -17.69 -11.33
CA ASP A 82 3.41 -18.92 -10.60
C ASP A 82 2.44 -19.10 -9.43
N ALA A 83 1.63 -20.16 -9.48
CA ALA A 83 0.60 -20.46 -8.49
C ALA A 83 1.11 -20.57 -7.04
N ASN A 84 2.41 -20.85 -6.84
CA ASN A 84 3.00 -20.99 -5.51
C ASN A 84 3.70 -19.71 -5.01
N ALA A 85 3.91 -18.73 -5.88
CA ALA A 85 4.66 -17.54 -5.54
C ALA A 85 3.81 -16.53 -4.73
N LYS A 86 4.44 -15.87 -3.76
CA LYS A 86 3.82 -14.83 -2.92
C LYS A 86 4.59 -13.53 -3.09
N GLY A 87 3.93 -12.52 -3.61
CA GLY A 87 4.50 -11.21 -3.86
C GLY A 87 3.88 -10.21 -2.92
N SER A 88 4.63 -9.77 -1.89
CA SER A 88 4.25 -8.56 -1.18
C SER A 88 5.50 -7.76 -0.82
N CYS A 89 5.57 -6.53 -1.34
CA CYS A 89 6.62 -5.56 -1.01
C CYS A 89 6.69 -5.31 0.50
N PHE A 90 5.54 -5.28 1.18
CA PHE A 90 5.45 -5.16 2.63
C PHE A 90 6.13 -6.34 3.34
N ASN A 91 5.91 -7.58 2.85
CA ASN A 91 6.56 -8.75 3.43
C ASN A 91 8.07 -8.77 3.15
N ALA A 92 8.50 -8.32 1.97
CA ALA A 92 9.92 -8.20 1.64
C ALA A 92 10.64 -7.18 2.53
N LEU A 93 10.08 -5.97 2.67
CA LEU A 93 10.61 -4.92 3.55
C LEU A 93 10.55 -5.33 5.03
N LYS A 94 9.46 -5.96 5.48
CA LYS A 94 9.35 -6.49 6.85
C LYS A 94 10.40 -7.57 7.09
N SER A 95 10.59 -8.50 6.15
CA SER A 95 11.58 -9.57 6.27
C SER A 95 12.99 -8.99 6.38
N GLN A 96 13.32 -7.99 5.54
CA GLN A 96 14.60 -7.31 5.58
C GLN A 96 14.82 -6.57 6.91
N ALA A 97 13.83 -5.80 7.36
CA ALA A 97 13.94 -5.04 8.60
C ALA A 97 14.05 -5.93 9.85
N VAL A 98 13.33 -7.06 9.87
CA VAL A 98 13.43 -8.04 10.96
C VAL A 98 14.82 -8.66 10.99
N PHE A 99 15.39 -9.00 9.83
CA PHE A 99 16.74 -9.54 9.75
C PHE A 99 17.79 -8.57 10.30
N GLU A 100 17.76 -7.31 9.87
CA GLU A 100 18.67 -6.27 10.36
C GLU A 100 18.55 -6.05 11.89
N LEU A 101 17.32 -5.96 12.40
CA LEU A 101 17.08 -5.80 13.83
C LEU A 101 17.61 -7.00 14.63
N THR A 102 17.44 -8.22 14.12
CA THR A 102 17.94 -9.42 14.80
C THR A 102 19.46 -9.43 14.87
N LEU A 103 20.16 -9.02 13.80
CA LEU A 103 21.61 -8.92 13.81
C LEU A 103 22.11 -7.87 14.82
N TYR A 104 21.44 -6.72 14.91
CA TYR A 104 21.78 -5.69 15.88
C TYR A 104 21.61 -6.17 17.33
N ILE A 105 20.50 -6.88 17.62
CA ILE A 105 20.25 -7.46 18.95
C ILE A 105 21.33 -8.50 19.31
N VAL A 106 21.67 -9.40 18.39
CA VAL A 106 22.72 -10.41 18.61
C VAL A 106 24.07 -9.74 18.86
N PHE A 107 24.42 -8.73 18.08
CA PHE A 107 25.65 -7.95 18.28
C PHE A 107 25.68 -7.29 19.67
N LEU A 108 24.58 -6.68 20.09
CA LEU A 108 24.48 -6.03 21.40
C LEU A 108 24.62 -7.03 22.56
N VAL A 109 24.03 -8.23 22.44
CA VAL A 109 24.18 -9.31 23.43
C VAL A 109 25.62 -9.80 23.52
N LEU A 110 26.29 -10.00 22.37
CA LEU A 110 27.69 -10.41 22.34
C LEU A 110 28.63 -9.36 22.94
N LEU A 111 28.35 -8.07 22.70
CA LEU A 111 29.08 -6.95 23.28
C LEU A 111 28.95 -6.95 24.81
N ILE A 112 27.73 -7.09 25.33
CA ILE A 112 27.49 -7.13 26.79
C ILE A 112 28.18 -8.35 27.42
N ALA A 113 28.12 -9.52 26.79
CA ALA A 113 28.79 -10.72 27.28
C ALA A 113 30.32 -10.54 27.35
N ALA A 114 30.91 -9.85 26.37
CA ALA A 114 32.34 -9.53 26.34
C ALA A 114 32.75 -8.43 27.34
N LEU A 115 31.82 -7.61 27.83
CA LEU A 115 32.07 -6.58 28.85
C LEU A 115 31.95 -7.11 30.28
N ILE A 116 31.20 -8.20 30.49
CA ILE A 116 31.00 -8.82 31.80
C ILE A 116 32.14 -9.79 32.15
N HIS A 117 32.86 -10.29 31.14
CA HIS A 117 34.02 -11.17 31.30
C HIS A 117 35.34 -10.39 31.22
#